data_AF-A0AAW2A7U6-F1
#
_entry.id   AF-A0AAW2A7U6-F1
#
_cell.length_a   1.000
_cell.length_b   1.000
_cell.length_c   1.000
_cell.angle_alpha   90.00
_cell.angle_beta   90.00
_cell.angle_gamma   90.00
#
_symmetry.space_group_name_H-M   'P 1'
#
loop_
_entity.id
_entity.type
_entity.pdbx_description
1 polymer ?
#
loop_
_entity_poly.entity_id
_entity_poly.type
_entity_poly.pdbx_seq_one_letter_code
_entity_poly.pdbx_strand_id
1 'polypeptide(L)'
;MSVSLVVIRLELADQSDSPQGFQYCAVAEMSEDEMREKALVSARVTLDGKSDLERSAILHQHLGSRVMSDMVIETFQPSAGAEEGKEDLKSTGDTSEDAKDQTDVSATPDSPSKQLPDQISFFSGNPSVEIVHGIMHLYKTNKMTSLTEDVRRSAMLCVLTVPTTMTSHDLMKFVAPYNDVMEHMKIIRDSTPNQYMVLVKFRSQADADSFYTTSNGRQFNSIEDAVCQLVYVERAEVIKSEEGASLPVMDLTELPKCTVCLERMDESVNGVLTTLCNHSFHSQCLQRWEDATCPVCRYCQTPEPVEENKCFECGVQENLWICLICGHIGCGRYVSRHAYKHFEETQHTYAMQLTNHRVWDYAGDNYVHRLVASKTDGKMVQYECEGDTCQDEKIDALQLEYSYLLTSQLDSQRIYWENKIVHLEKDTAEEINNMKAKFKETIDKCDSLERKLNELIKEKQSIEKKYNLLYPSAEFHIIIMKHLGLFMISQTKMYHSYRIIIVN
;
A
#
# COMPACT_ATOMS: atom_id res chain seq x y z
N MET A 1 2.83 26.45 2.48
CA MET A 1 2.01 25.39 1.83
C MET A 1 2.87 24.15 1.71
N SER A 2 2.32 22.96 1.93
CA SER A 2 3.03 21.70 1.77
C SER A 2 2.47 20.93 0.57
N VAL A 3 3.33 20.33 -0.24
CA VAL A 3 2.98 19.59 -1.46
C VAL A 3 3.56 18.18 -1.37
N SER A 4 2.78 17.19 -1.79
CA SER A 4 3.26 15.81 -1.94
C SER A 4 3.93 15.65 -3.30
N LEU A 5 5.02 14.89 -3.33
CA LEU A 5 5.64 14.46 -4.59
C LEU A 5 4.94 13.22 -5.13
N VAL A 6 4.92 13.08 -6.45
CA VAL A 6 4.36 11.91 -7.15
C VAL A 6 5.44 10.99 -7.71
N VAL A 7 5.14 9.70 -7.74
CA VAL A 7 5.94 8.67 -8.40
C VAL A 7 5.16 8.19 -9.61
N ILE A 8 5.78 8.28 -10.78
CA ILE A 8 5.19 7.82 -12.04
C ILE A 8 5.81 6.46 -12.36
N ARG A 9 5.00 5.41 -12.42
CA ARG A 9 5.46 4.08 -12.77
C ARG A 9 4.80 3.63 -14.07
N LEU A 10 5.63 3.29 -15.04
CA LEU A 10 5.21 2.66 -16.27
C LEU A 10 5.34 1.15 -16.10
N GLU A 11 4.21 0.46 -15.94
CA GLU A 11 4.14 -1.01 -15.99
C GLU A 11 4.12 -1.43 -17.46
N LEU A 12 5.16 -2.12 -17.92
CA LEU A 12 5.24 -2.62 -19.30
C LEU A 12 4.87 -4.09 -19.38
N ALA A 13 4.23 -4.47 -20.48
CA ALA A 13 4.16 -5.88 -20.86
C ALA A 13 5.58 -6.43 -21.04
N ASP A 14 5.79 -7.70 -20.71
CA ASP A 14 7.15 -8.26 -20.66
C ASP A 14 7.88 -8.26 -22.02
N GLN A 15 7.09 -8.23 -23.10
CA GLN A 15 7.51 -8.18 -24.51
C GLN A 15 7.82 -6.75 -25.01
N SER A 16 7.42 -5.71 -24.27
CA SER A 16 7.53 -4.32 -24.68
C SER A 16 8.92 -3.76 -24.38
N ASP A 17 9.44 -2.93 -25.29
CA ASP A 17 10.68 -2.20 -25.08
C ASP A 17 10.48 -1.03 -24.11
N SER A 18 11.51 -0.76 -23.31
CA SER A 18 11.53 0.38 -22.40
C SER A 18 11.72 1.70 -23.15
N PRO A 19 10.92 2.75 -22.86
CA PRO A 19 11.06 4.03 -23.54
C PRO A 19 12.37 4.74 -23.14
N GLN A 20 13.00 5.40 -24.11
CA GLN A 20 14.29 6.05 -23.92
C GLN A 20 14.18 7.28 -23.01
N GLY A 21 15.03 7.33 -21.98
CA GLY A 21 15.15 8.48 -21.07
C GLY A 21 13.88 8.80 -20.29
N PHE A 22 13.00 7.82 -20.04
CA PHE A 22 11.81 8.01 -19.20
C PHE A 22 12.14 8.03 -17.70
N GLN A 23 13.20 7.33 -17.30
CA GLN A 23 13.59 7.24 -15.90
C GLN A 23 14.07 8.59 -15.36
N TYR A 24 13.66 8.91 -14.14
CA TYR A 24 14.03 10.15 -13.48
C TYR A 24 14.02 9.97 -11.96
N CYS A 25 14.91 10.64 -11.24
CA CYS A 25 14.84 10.80 -9.79
C CYS A 25 15.29 12.19 -9.38
N ALA A 26 14.55 12.79 -8.47
CA ALA A 26 14.86 14.10 -7.93
C ALA A 26 16.10 14.09 -7.00
N VAL A 27 16.45 12.93 -6.43
CA VAL A 27 17.65 12.76 -5.61
C VAL A 27 18.83 12.45 -6.53
N ALA A 28 19.65 13.47 -6.82
CA ALA A 28 20.76 13.42 -7.76
C ALA A 28 21.87 12.39 -7.44
N GLU A 29 21.86 11.78 -6.25
CA GLU A 29 22.88 10.81 -5.80
C GLU A 29 22.40 9.35 -5.85
N MET A 30 21.15 9.08 -6.24
CA MET A 30 20.65 7.71 -6.36
C MET A 30 20.92 7.14 -7.75
N SER A 31 21.63 6.01 -7.81
CA SER A 31 21.84 5.25 -9.05
C SER A 31 20.53 4.62 -9.56
N GLU A 32 20.48 4.30 -10.86
CA GLU A 32 19.34 3.58 -11.48
C GLU A 32 19.06 2.24 -10.77
N ASP A 33 20.11 1.54 -10.35
CA ASP A 33 19.99 0.28 -9.61
C ASP A 33 19.37 0.48 -8.22
N GLU A 34 19.74 1.54 -7.50
CA GLU A 34 19.15 1.87 -6.19
C GLU A 34 17.69 2.31 -6.29
N MET A 35 17.33 3.04 -7.36
CA MET A 35 15.93 3.38 -7.63
C MET A 35 15.09 2.13 -7.88
N ARG A 36 15.60 1.23 -8.73
CA ARG A 36 14.93 -0.02 -9.07
C ARG A 36 14.82 -0.93 -7.86
N GLU A 37 15.87 -1.00 -7.04
CA GLU A 37 15.86 -1.73 -5.77
C GLU A 37 14.75 -1.20 -4.87
N LYS A 38 14.73 0.12 -4.61
CA LYS A 38 13.71 0.79 -3.77
C LYS A 38 12.28 0.55 -4.28
N ALA A 39 12.09 0.57 -5.60
CA ALA A 39 10.80 0.34 -6.25
C ALA A 39 10.30 -1.11 -6.12
N LEU A 40 11.23 -2.08 -6.10
CA LEU A 40 10.96 -3.51 -6.13
C LEU A 40 11.10 -4.21 -4.77
N VAL A 41 11.52 -3.54 -3.70
CA VAL A 41 11.67 -4.18 -2.36
C VAL A 41 10.40 -4.94 -1.96
N SER A 42 9.25 -4.27 -2.01
CA SER A 42 7.95 -4.86 -1.66
C SER A 42 7.60 -6.05 -2.56
N ALA A 43 7.87 -5.91 -3.87
CA ALA A 43 7.62 -6.95 -4.86
C ALA A 43 8.49 -8.18 -4.61
N ARG A 44 9.79 -8.00 -4.34
CA ARG A 44 10.72 -9.09 -4.03
C ARG A 44 10.30 -9.82 -2.78
N VAL A 45 10.00 -9.14 -1.69
CA VAL A 45 9.51 -9.78 -0.45
C VAL A 45 8.23 -10.58 -0.71
N THR A 46 7.33 -10.05 -1.53
CA THR A 46 6.05 -10.69 -1.84
C THR A 46 6.21 -11.90 -2.76
N LEU A 47 7.18 -11.88 -3.68
CA LEU A 47 7.37 -12.92 -4.70
C LEU A 47 8.48 -13.92 -4.34
N ASP A 48 9.32 -13.64 -3.35
CA ASP A 48 10.44 -14.50 -2.96
C ASP A 48 9.97 -15.87 -2.47
N GLY A 49 10.68 -16.92 -2.88
CA GLY A 49 10.36 -18.31 -2.56
C GLY A 49 9.07 -18.88 -3.19
N LYS A 50 8.34 -18.13 -4.03
CA LYS A 50 7.10 -18.59 -4.68
C LYS A 50 7.35 -19.20 -6.06
N SER A 51 6.56 -20.22 -6.40
CA SER A 51 6.56 -20.83 -7.75
C SER A 51 6.00 -19.86 -8.81
N ASP A 52 6.31 -20.09 -10.08
CA ASP A 52 5.87 -19.22 -11.18
C ASP A 52 4.34 -19.08 -11.24
N LEU A 53 3.62 -20.16 -11.00
CA LEU A 53 2.14 -20.17 -10.92
C LEU A 53 1.62 -19.29 -9.78
N GLU A 54 2.23 -19.35 -8.61
CA GLU A 54 1.86 -18.52 -7.46
C GLU A 54 2.18 -17.06 -7.70
N ARG A 55 3.33 -16.76 -8.30
CA ARG A 55 3.72 -15.40 -8.71
C ARG A 55 2.67 -14.82 -9.67
N SER A 56 2.35 -15.54 -10.75
CA SER A 56 1.33 -15.09 -11.70
C SER A 56 -0.04 -14.90 -11.06
N ALA A 57 -0.46 -15.78 -10.15
CA ALA A 57 -1.74 -15.64 -9.44
C ALA A 57 -1.80 -14.37 -8.57
N ILE A 58 -0.71 -14.06 -7.85
CA ILE A 58 -0.60 -12.85 -7.02
C ILE A 58 -0.61 -11.60 -7.91
N LEU A 59 0.21 -11.59 -8.96
CA LEU A 59 0.26 -10.46 -9.89
C LEU A 59 -1.09 -10.20 -10.54
N HIS A 60 -1.79 -11.26 -10.98
CA HIS A 60 -3.13 -11.14 -11.55
C HIS A 60 -4.16 -10.63 -10.53
N GLN A 61 -4.08 -11.08 -9.27
CA GLN A 61 -4.94 -10.58 -8.20
C GLN A 61 -4.76 -9.07 -7.96
N HIS A 62 -3.50 -8.58 -7.97
CA HIS A 62 -3.18 -7.17 -7.74
C HIS A 62 -3.42 -6.29 -8.98
N LEU A 63 -3.24 -6.83 -10.18
CA LEU A 63 -3.61 -6.16 -11.43
C LEU A 63 -5.13 -5.92 -11.51
N GLY A 64 -5.92 -6.85 -10.94
CA GLY A 64 -7.37 -6.75 -10.90
C GLY A 64 -7.97 -6.79 -12.30
N SER A 65 -8.86 -5.84 -12.61
CA SER A 65 -9.51 -5.73 -13.92
C SER A 65 -8.82 -4.74 -14.87
N ARG A 66 -7.60 -4.28 -14.56
CA ARG A 66 -6.87 -3.37 -15.42
C ARG A 66 -6.38 -4.10 -16.67
N VAL A 67 -6.44 -3.43 -17.81
CA VAL A 67 -6.04 -3.97 -19.11
C VAL A 67 -4.87 -3.14 -19.63
N MET A 68 -3.85 -3.81 -20.13
CA MET A 68 -2.73 -3.14 -20.79
C MET A 68 -3.18 -2.51 -22.10
N SER A 69 -2.65 -1.33 -22.39
CA SER A 69 -3.01 -0.55 -23.57
C SER A 69 -1.78 0.10 -24.19
N ASP A 70 -1.89 0.44 -25.47
CA ASP A 70 -0.85 1.20 -26.15
C ASP A 70 -0.81 2.63 -25.61
N MET A 71 0.40 3.09 -25.27
CA MET A 71 0.70 4.45 -24.87
C MET A 71 1.70 5.05 -25.84
N VAL A 72 1.43 6.27 -26.28
CA VAL A 72 2.31 7.02 -27.18
C VAL A 72 3.07 8.05 -26.35
N ILE A 73 4.40 7.97 -26.38
CA ILE A 73 5.31 8.90 -25.70
C ILE A 73 6.04 9.70 -26.76
N GLU A 74 5.78 11.01 -26.80
CA GLU A 74 6.42 11.93 -27.74
C GLU A 74 7.41 12.84 -27.00
N THR A 75 8.69 12.79 -27.36
CA THR A 75 9.77 13.55 -26.71
C THR A 75 10.14 14.79 -27.52
N PHE A 76 10.01 15.95 -26.89
CA PHE A 76 10.44 17.24 -27.40
C PHE A 76 11.69 17.71 -26.65
N GLN A 77 12.74 18.05 -27.38
CA GLN A 77 13.89 18.76 -26.85
C GLN A 77 13.90 20.17 -27.43
N PRO A 78 13.93 21.24 -26.60
CA PRO A 78 14.10 22.59 -27.12
C PRO A 78 15.45 22.68 -27.81
N SER A 79 15.45 22.94 -29.11
CA SER A 79 16.66 23.05 -29.93
C SER A 79 17.56 24.14 -29.36
N ALA A 80 18.72 23.76 -28.84
CA ALA A 80 19.82 24.71 -28.67
C ALA A 80 20.18 25.22 -30.07
N GLY A 81 19.85 26.48 -30.36
CA GLY A 81 20.26 27.24 -31.55
C GLY A 81 20.32 26.47 -32.87
N ALA A 82 19.37 26.73 -33.77
CA ALA A 82 19.60 26.51 -35.19
C ALA A 82 20.77 27.40 -35.66
N GLU A 83 22.01 26.93 -35.46
CA GLU A 83 23.07 27.24 -36.40
C GLU A 83 22.75 26.46 -37.67
N GLU A 84 22.40 27.20 -38.72
CA GLU A 84 22.36 26.70 -40.08
C GLU A 84 23.70 26.02 -40.39
N GLY A 85 23.73 24.70 -40.27
CA GLY A 85 24.78 23.86 -40.85
C GLY A 85 24.70 23.96 -42.37
N LYS A 86 25.29 25.01 -42.93
CA LYS A 86 25.84 24.97 -44.28
C LYS A 86 26.87 23.86 -44.31
N GLU A 87 26.48 22.69 -44.82
CA GLU A 87 27.46 21.75 -45.34
C GLU A 87 28.09 22.37 -46.58
N ASP A 88 29.33 22.86 -46.39
CA ASP A 88 30.22 23.35 -47.42
C ASP A 88 30.47 22.25 -48.47
N LEU A 89 29.84 22.42 -49.63
CA LEU A 89 30.24 21.74 -50.86
C LEU A 89 31.57 22.36 -51.34
N LYS A 90 32.70 21.96 -50.75
CA LYS A 90 34.03 22.28 -51.29
C LYS A 90 34.30 21.42 -52.53
N SER A 91 33.97 22.01 -53.67
CA SER A 91 34.58 21.68 -54.95
C SER A 91 35.92 22.40 -55.05
N THR A 92 37.02 21.65 -55.00
CA THR A 92 38.32 22.10 -55.49
C THR A 92 38.79 21.07 -56.49
N GLY A 93 38.76 21.48 -57.77
CA GLY A 93 39.20 20.68 -58.89
C GLY A 93 40.70 20.51 -58.91
N ASP A 94 41.13 19.32 -59.34
CA ASP A 94 42.49 19.08 -59.79
C ASP A 94 42.59 19.42 -61.28
N THR A 95 43.68 20.10 -61.59
CA THR A 95 44.08 20.53 -62.93
C THR A 95 44.86 19.42 -63.64
N SER A 96 44.74 19.43 -64.96
CA SER A 96 45.27 18.52 -65.96
C SER A 96 46.80 18.37 -65.99
N GLU A 97 47.28 17.17 -66.37
CA GLU A 97 48.17 16.88 -67.52
C GLU A 97 48.98 15.58 -67.29
N ASP A 98 48.74 14.51 -68.07
CA ASP A 98 49.71 14.00 -69.05
C ASP A 98 49.22 12.71 -69.77
N ALA A 99 49.69 12.53 -71.00
CA ALA A 99 49.12 11.69 -72.04
C ALA A 99 49.87 10.37 -72.32
N LYS A 100 49.14 9.45 -73.02
CA LYS A 100 49.54 8.20 -73.73
C LYS A 100 49.60 6.97 -72.81
N ASP A 101 49.07 5.79 -73.14
CA ASP A 101 49.13 5.06 -74.42
C ASP A 101 48.06 3.95 -74.52
N GLN A 102 47.84 3.51 -75.76
CA GLN A 102 47.04 2.42 -76.35
C GLN A 102 46.53 1.23 -75.49
N THR A 103 45.26 0.83 -75.67
CA THR A 103 44.82 -0.32 -76.52
C THR A 103 43.37 -0.74 -76.22
N ASP A 104 42.62 -1.07 -77.28
CA ASP A 104 41.26 -1.61 -77.25
C ASP A 104 41.14 -3.02 -76.62
N VAL A 105 39.94 -3.29 -76.07
CA VAL A 105 39.04 -4.44 -76.33
C VAL A 105 38.45 -5.07 -75.05
N SER A 106 37.15 -4.77 -74.87
CA SER A 106 36.08 -5.53 -74.20
C SER A 106 36.23 -6.01 -72.75
N ALA A 107 35.49 -5.37 -71.83
CA ALA A 107 34.57 -6.03 -70.90
C ALA A 107 33.71 -4.96 -70.18
N THR A 108 32.40 -5.22 -70.07
CA THR A 108 31.41 -4.42 -69.34
C THR A 108 31.84 -4.07 -67.91
N PRO A 109 31.72 -2.82 -67.43
CA PRO A 109 31.93 -2.51 -66.02
C PRO A 109 30.68 -2.86 -65.20
N ASP A 110 30.91 -3.55 -64.09
CA ASP A 110 29.95 -3.96 -63.07
C ASP A 110 29.04 -2.81 -62.59
N SER A 111 27.75 -3.12 -62.39
CA SER A 111 26.78 -2.26 -61.71
C SER A 111 27.28 -1.80 -60.32
N PRO A 112 26.85 -0.62 -59.81
CA PRO A 112 27.33 -0.02 -58.56
C PRO A 112 26.91 -0.77 -57.28
N SER A 113 26.43 -2.00 -57.42
CA SER A 113 25.77 -2.77 -56.36
C SER A 113 26.74 -3.40 -55.35
N LYS A 114 28.06 -3.21 -55.49
CA LYS A 114 29.08 -3.80 -54.60
C LYS A 114 29.56 -2.89 -53.46
N GLN A 115 28.94 -1.71 -53.28
CA GLN A 115 29.33 -0.73 -52.24
C GLN A 115 28.16 -0.30 -51.33
N LEU A 116 27.16 -1.15 -51.13
CA LEU A 116 26.16 -0.94 -50.08
C LEU A 116 26.41 -1.93 -48.95
N PRO A 117 26.41 -1.50 -47.67
CA PRO A 117 26.46 -2.42 -46.54
C PRO A 117 25.27 -3.40 -46.64
N ASP A 118 25.50 -4.67 -46.29
CA ASP A 118 24.51 -5.77 -46.39
C ASP A 118 23.23 -5.52 -45.58
N GLN A 119 23.23 -4.51 -44.70
CA GLN A 119 22.05 -4.02 -44.00
C GLN A 119 22.06 -2.50 -43.93
N ILE A 120 21.02 -1.88 -44.52
CA ILE A 120 20.66 -0.49 -44.26
C ILE A 120 19.57 -0.54 -43.19
N SER A 121 19.90 -0.19 -41.95
CA SER A 121 18.94 -0.01 -40.86
C SER A 121 18.11 1.24 -41.16
N PHE A 122 16.96 1.09 -41.81
CA PHE A 122 16.01 2.19 -41.95
C PHE A 122 15.05 2.15 -40.77
N PHE A 123 14.91 3.27 -40.08
CA PHE A 123 13.83 3.48 -39.13
C PHE A 123 12.68 4.16 -39.88
N SER A 124 11.52 3.51 -39.94
CA SER A 124 10.30 4.12 -40.47
C SER A 124 9.48 4.66 -39.30
N GLY A 125 9.56 5.96 -39.04
CA GLY A 125 8.81 6.62 -37.98
C GLY A 125 9.50 7.90 -37.50
N ASN A 126 8.79 8.72 -36.74
CA ASN A 126 9.41 9.84 -36.03
C ASN A 126 10.18 9.25 -34.82
N PRO A 127 11.52 9.35 -34.75
CA PRO A 127 12.30 8.80 -33.65
C PRO A 127 12.00 9.44 -32.28
N SER A 128 11.35 10.61 -32.29
CA SER A 128 10.83 11.26 -31.08
C SER A 128 9.56 10.62 -30.54
N VAL A 129 8.91 9.70 -31.27
CA VAL A 129 7.65 9.06 -30.89
C VAL A 129 7.88 7.59 -30.64
N GLU A 130 7.63 7.17 -29.40
CA GLU A 130 7.72 5.79 -28.95
C GLU A 130 6.32 5.26 -28.63
N ILE A 131 6.02 4.02 -29.04
CA ILE A 131 4.76 3.35 -28.69
C ILE A 131 5.12 2.20 -27.75
N VAL A 132 4.57 2.24 -26.55
CA VAL A 132 4.80 1.23 -25.50
C VAL A 132 3.48 0.59 -25.08
N HIS A 133 3.47 -0.72 -24.85
CA HIS A 133 2.27 -1.43 -24.41
C HIS A 133 2.36 -1.70 -22.90
N GLY A 134 1.41 -1.15 -22.13
CA GLY A 134 1.47 -1.20 -20.67
C GLY A 134 0.36 -0.45 -19.93
N ILE A 135 0.60 -0.16 -18.65
CA ILE A 135 -0.28 0.59 -17.75
C ILE A 135 0.52 1.69 -17.05
N MET A 136 -0.10 2.87 -16.90
CA MET A 136 0.52 3.98 -16.19
C MET A 136 -0.06 4.17 -14.79
N HIS A 137 0.79 3.93 -13.80
CA HIS A 137 0.50 4.12 -12.39
C HIS A 137 1.02 5.48 -11.92
N LEU A 138 0.23 6.13 -11.09
CA LEU A 138 0.57 7.42 -10.50
C LEU A 138 0.39 7.30 -9.00
N TYR A 139 1.49 7.31 -8.25
CA TYR A 139 1.46 7.24 -6.80
C TYR A 139 1.76 8.60 -6.18
N LYS A 140 1.15 8.86 -5.04
CA LYS A 140 1.43 10.00 -4.18
C LYS A 140 2.21 9.55 -2.96
N THR A 141 3.23 10.31 -2.61
CA THR A 141 4.00 10.06 -1.40
C THR A 141 3.21 10.52 -0.18
N ASN A 142 3.13 9.67 0.84
CA ASN A 142 2.42 10.00 2.09
C ASN A 142 3.15 11.08 2.93
N LYS A 143 4.37 11.48 2.53
CA LYS A 143 5.15 12.54 3.15
C LYS A 143 4.84 13.88 2.47
N MET A 144 4.49 14.88 3.29
CA MET A 144 4.23 16.24 2.85
C MET A 144 5.54 17.05 2.86
N THR A 145 5.83 17.76 1.76
CA THR A 145 7.05 18.56 1.60
C THR A 145 6.73 20.05 1.63
N SER A 146 7.42 20.86 2.43
CA SER A 146 7.18 22.30 2.50
C SER A 146 7.58 23.04 1.20
N LEU A 147 6.82 24.07 0.82
CA LEU A 147 7.10 25.00 -0.30
C LEU A 147 8.14 26.10 0.03
N THR A 148 8.90 25.96 1.11
CA THR A 148 10.00 26.89 1.45
C THR A 148 11.22 26.70 0.54
N GLU A 149 11.88 27.79 0.13
CA GLU A 149 12.99 27.79 -0.85
C GLU A 149 14.14 26.83 -0.51
N ASP A 150 14.40 26.58 0.78
CA ASP A 150 15.51 25.74 1.26
C ASP A 150 15.28 24.23 1.15
N VAL A 151 14.12 23.78 0.64
CA VAL A 151 13.76 22.35 0.59
C VAL A 151 13.97 21.80 -0.82
N ARG A 152 14.83 20.79 -0.95
CA ARG A 152 15.00 20.02 -2.20
C ARG A 152 13.71 19.27 -2.53
N ARG A 153 13.11 19.59 -3.69
CA ARG A 153 11.92 18.95 -4.27
C ARG A 153 12.33 18.15 -5.50
N SER A 154 12.14 18.73 -6.68
CA SER A 154 12.38 18.09 -7.97
C SER A 154 12.49 19.15 -9.06
N ALA A 155 13.35 18.92 -10.05
CA ALA A 155 13.44 19.71 -11.27
C ALA A 155 12.52 19.18 -12.39
N MET A 156 11.67 18.19 -12.10
CA MET A 156 10.67 17.65 -13.04
C MET A 156 9.26 17.86 -12.50
N LEU A 157 8.40 18.38 -13.35
CA LEU A 157 6.98 18.58 -13.10
C LEU A 157 6.16 17.74 -14.07
N CYS A 158 4.98 17.30 -13.62
CA CYS A 158 3.99 16.63 -14.45
C CYS A 158 2.73 17.49 -14.53
N VAL A 159 2.25 17.74 -15.74
CA VAL A 159 0.90 18.25 -16.00
C VAL A 159 -0.03 17.04 -16.07
N LEU A 160 -0.95 16.93 -15.11
CA LEU A 160 -1.78 15.73 -14.94
C LEU A 160 -2.85 15.59 -16.02
N THR A 161 -3.43 16.70 -16.46
CA THR A 161 -4.61 16.72 -17.32
C THR A 161 -4.49 17.87 -18.31
N VAL A 162 -4.01 17.56 -19.52
CA VAL A 162 -4.06 18.49 -20.66
C VAL A 162 -5.18 18.04 -21.60
N PRO A 163 -6.19 18.88 -21.88
CA PRO A 163 -7.27 18.54 -22.79
C PRO A 163 -6.76 18.21 -24.20
N THR A 164 -7.37 17.23 -24.88
CA THR A 164 -7.02 16.92 -26.28
C THR A 164 -7.37 18.02 -27.27
N THR A 165 -8.22 18.98 -26.88
CA THR A 165 -8.49 20.20 -27.65
C THR A 165 -7.26 21.10 -27.74
N MET A 166 -6.33 20.99 -26.79
CA MET A 166 -5.05 21.68 -26.80
C MET A 166 -4.02 20.88 -27.61
N THR A 167 -3.65 21.41 -28.79
CA THR A 167 -2.64 20.76 -29.63
C THR A 167 -1.23 20.87 -29.02
N SER A 168 -0.28 20.05 -29.49
CA SER A 168 1.12 20.16 -29.05
C SER A 168 1.69 21.56 -29.31
N HIS A 169 1.28 22.22 -30.40
CA HIS A 169 1.68 23.59 -30.71
C HIS A 169 1.10 24.61 -29.72
N ASP A 170 -0.16 24.45 -29.31
CA ASP A 170 -0.77 25.33 -28.30
C ASP A 170 -0.10 25.13 -26.93
N LEU A 171 0.24 23.88 -26.59
CA LEU A 171 1.02 23.57 -25.40
C LEU A 171 2.40 24.23 -25.46
N MET A 172 3.10 24.13 -26.59
CA MET A 172 4.41 24.80 -26.78
C MET A 172 4.32 26.31 -26.62
N LYS A 173 3.22 26.95 -27.06
CA LYS A 173 2.99 28.38 -26.80
C LYS A 173 2.75 28.67 -25.32
N PHE A 174 2.03 27.79 -24.63
CA PHE A 174 1.77 27.93 -23.20
C PHE A 174 3.06 27.83 -22.38
N VAL A 175 3.96 26.89 -22.70
CA VAL A 175 5.25 26.73 -22.02
C VAL A 175 6.38 27.62 -22.57
N ALA A 176 6.12 28.36 -23.66
CA ALA A 176 7.12 29.15 -24.37
C ALA A 176 8.03 30.04 -23.50
N PRO A 177 7.54 30.73 -22.44
CA PRO A 177 8.38 31.57 -21.59
C PRO A 177 9.52 30.81 -20.89
N TYR A 178 9.45 29.49 -20.83
CA TYR A 178 10.39 28.62 -20.13
C TYR A 178 11.18 27.69 -21.05
N ASN A 179 11.06 27.85 -22.38
CA ASN A 179 11.75 26.97 -23.33
C ASN A 179 13.28 26.94 -23.14
N ASP A 180 13.89 28.07 -22.79
CA ASP A 180 15.35 28.18 -22.64
C ASP A 180 15.90 27.45 -21.40
N VAL A 181 15.05 27.25 -20.39
CA VAL A 181 15.40 26.56 -19.14
C VAL A 181 14.89 25.13 -19.08
N MET A 182 14.09 24.73 -20.07
CA MET A 182 13.59 23.37 -20.25
C MET A 182 14.68 22.48 -20.87
N GLU A 183 14.84 21.27 -20.34
CA GLU A 183 15.80 20.28 -20.82
C GLU A 183 15.14 19.36 -21.86
N HIS A 184 13.98 18.82 -21.51
CA HIS A 184 13.12 18.09 -22.42
C HIS A 184 11.69 18.05 -21.88
N MET A 185 10.75 17.76 -22.78
CA MET A 185 9.34 17.58 -22.49
C MET A 185 8.89 16.25 -23.10
N LYS A 186 8.14 15.43 -22.36
CA LYS A 186 7.53 14.19 -22.85
C LYS A 186 6.02 14.30 -22.77
N ILE A 187 5.35 14.20 -23.91
CA ILE A 187 3.88 14.12 -24.00
C ILE A 187 3.50 12.64 -23.96
N ILE A 188 2.66 12.27 -22.99
CA ILE A 188 2.23 10.88 -22.77
C ILE A 188 0.73 10.79 -23.05
N ARG A 189 0.36 10.03 -24.08
CA ARG A 189 -1.02 9.73 -24.44
C ARG A 189 -1.31 8.28 -24.09
N ASP A 190 -2.19 8.06 -23.12
CA ASP A 190 -2.63 6.73 -22.71
C ASP A 190 -4.07 6.44 -23.17
N SER A 191 -4.67 5.38 -22.64
CA SER A 191 -6.06 5.02 -22.94
C SER A 191 -7.09 5.98 -22.32
N THR A 192 -6.69 7.03 -21.59
CA THR A 192 -7.65 7.99 -21.04
C THR A 192 -8.20 8.89 -22.15
N PRO A 193 -9.54 8.94 -22.33
CA PRO A 193 -10.12 9.73 -23.38
C PRO A 193 -10.01 11.22 -23.08
N ASN A 194 -9.94 12.03 -24.13
CA ASN A 194 -10.03 13.50 -24.11
C ASN A 194 -8.94 14.25 -23.32
N GLN A 195 -7.90 13.57 -22.85
CA GLN A 195 -6.78 14.21 -22.16
C GLN A 195 -5.45 13.48 -22.43
N TYR A 196 -4.36 14.14 -22.09
CA TYR A 196 -3.01 13.56 -22.08
C TYR A 196 -2.18 14.19 -20.96
N MET A 197 -1.07 13.54 -20.60
CA MET A 197 -0.16 14.05 -19.58
C MET A 197 1.12 14.60 -20.20
N VAL A 198 1.80 15.49 -19.49
CA VAL A 198 3.04 16.10 -19.96
C VAL A 198 4.07 16.11 -18.84
N LEU A 199 5.22 15.49 -19.07
CA LEU A 199 6.38 15.62 -18.21
C LEU A 199 7.27 16.73 -18.73
N VAL A 200 7.66 17.65 -17.85
CA VAL A 200 8.56 18.75 -18.18
C VAL A 200 9.75 18.69 -17.23
N LYS A 201 10.94 18.47 -17.78
CA LYS A 201 12.20 18.52 -17.04
C LYS A 201 12.86 19.88 -17.25
N PHE A 202 13.21 20.53 -16.15
CA PHE A 202 13.93 21.80 -16.14
C PHE A 202 15.39 21.60 -15.76
N ARG A 203 16.26 22.55 -16.12
CA ARG A 203 17.69 22.55 -15.78
C ARG A 203 17.93 22.64 -14.27
N SER A 204 17.10 23.41 -13.56
CA SER A 204 17.19 23.56 -12.10
C SER A 204 15.84 23.41 -11.42
N GLN A 205 15.85 23.12 -10.12
CA GLN A 205 14.65 23.11 -9.31
C GLN A 205 14.01 24.52 -9.21
N ALA A 206 14.82 25.58 -9.19
CA ALA A 206 14.31 26.95 -9.10
C ALA A 206 13.47 27.31 -10.33
N ASP A 207 13.87 26.86 -11.52
CA ASP A 207 13.09 27.05 -12.76
C ASP A 207 11.76 26.29 -12.68
N ALA A 208 11.79 25.05 -12.16
CA ALA A 208 10.57 24.27 -11.94
C ALA A 208 9.63 24.95 -10.92
N ASP A 209 10.16 25.44 -9.79
CA ASP A 209 9.39 26.15 -8.77
C ASP A 209 8.75 27.44 -9.34
N SER A 210 9.46 28.16 -10.21
CA SER A 210 8.95 29.34 -10.93
C SER A 210 7.82 28.97 -11.88
N PHE A 211 7.99 27.90 -12.67
CA PHE A 211 6.94 27.41 -13.57
C PHE A 211 5.72 26.95 -12.79
N TYR A 212 5.90 26.21 -11.69
CA TYR A 212 4.81 25.77 -10.82
C TYR A 212 4.02 26.95 -10.27
N THR A 213 4.70 27.95 -9.71
CA THR A 213 4.05 29.12 -9.10
C THR A 213 3.26 29.95 -10.11
N THR A 214 3.74 30.02 -11.35
CA THR A 214 3.12 30.83 -12.42
C THR A 214 1.99 30.11 -13.14
N SER A 215 2.13 28.81 -13.36
CA SER A 215 1.26 28.04 -14.26
C SER A 215 0.25 27.17 -13.52
N ASN A 216 0.52 26.74 -12.29
CA ASN A 216 -0.40 25.87 -11.56
C ASN A 216 -1.72 26.59 -11.23
N GLY A 217 -2.85 25.96 -11.53
CA GLY A 217 -4.20 26.52 -11.37
C GLY A 217 -4.58 27.55 -12.44
N ARG A 218 -3.71 27.85 -13.40
CA ARG A 218 -4.00 28.79 -14.49
C ARG A 218 -4.79 28.09 -15.60
N GLN A 219 -5.81 28.73 -16.15
CA GLN A 219 -6.51 28.23 -17.33
C GLN A 219 -5.59 28.17 -18.56
N PHE A 220 -5.72 27.11 -19.35
CA PHE A 220 -4.95 26.96 -20.59
C PHE A 220 -5.33 27.98 -21.65
N ASN A 221 -6.63 28.30 -21.74
CA ASN A 221 -7.18 29.29 -22.65
C ASN A 221 -8.43 29.94 -22.02
N SER A 222 -8.98 30.97 -22.66
CA SER A 222 -10.17 31.69 -22.15
C SER A 222 -11.51 31.12 -22.63
N ILE A 223 -11.49 30.00 -23.36
CA ILE A 223 -12.67 29.39 -23.99
C ILE A 223 -13.16 28.21 -23.14
N GLU A 224 -12.23 27.43 -22.58
CA GLU A 224 -12.50 26.24 -21.77
C GLU A 224 -12.12 26.49 -20.31
N ASP A 225 -12.86 25.87 -19.39
CA ASP A 225 -12.59 25.97 -17.95
C ASP A 225 -11.41 25.10 -17.49
N ALA A 226 -10.70 24.45 -18.42
CA ALA A 226 -9.59 23.56 -18.12
C ALA A 226 -8.40 24.34 -17.55
N VAL A 227 -7.93 23.92 -16.38
CA VAL A 227 -6.80 24.51 -15.66
C VAL A 227 -5.56 23.61 -15.72
N CYS A 228 -4.39 24.22 -15.78
CA CYS A 228 -3.12 23.54 -15.70
C CYS A 228 -2.88 23.05 -14.27
N GLN A 229 -2.88 21.73 -14.08
CA GLN A 229 -2.64 21.09 -12.80
C GLN A 229 -1.25 20.48 -12.78
N LEU A 230 -0.38 21.05 -11.95
CA LEU A 230 1.02 20.65 -11.83
C LEU A 230 1.25 19.86 -10.56
N VAL A 231 2.06 18.81 -10.68
CA VAL A 231 2.60 18.06 -9.54
C VAL A 231 4.10 17.85 -9.70
N TYR A 232 4.82 17.84 -8.58
CA TYR A 232 6.25 17.55 -8.56
C TYR A 232 6.51 16.05 -8.64
N VAL A 233 7.37 15.64 -9.56
CA VAL A 233 7.73 14.23 -9.74
C VAL A 233 8.91 13.90 -8.84
N GLU A 234 8.75 13.01 -7.86
CA GLU A 234 9.89 12.48 -7.06
C GLU A 234 10.76 11.59 -7.95
N ARG A 235 10.13 10.66 -8.66
CA ARG A 235 10.79 9.77 -9.61
C ARG A 235 9.83 9.26 -10.68
N ALA A 236 10.38 8.92 -11.83
CA ALA A 236 9.71 8.18 -12.90
C ALA A 236 10.45 6.86 -13.12
N GLU A 237 9.73 5.75 -13.14
CA GLU A 237 10.30 4.41 -13.20
C GLU A 237 9.57 3.53 -14.24
N VAL A 238 10.31 2.61 -14.84
CA VAL A 238 9.79 1.64 -15.82
C VAL A 238 10.02 0.25 -15.25
N ILE A 239 8.96 -0.52 -15.08
CA ILE A 239 9.00 -1.85 -14.46
C ILE A 239 8.18 -2.81 -15.32
N LYS A 240 8.71 -4.01 -15.57
CA LYS A 240 7.95 -5.05 -16.26
C LYS A 240 6.88 -5.66 -15.36
N SER A 241 5.79 -6.13 -15.95
CA SER A 241 4.68 -6.74 -15.20
C SER A 241 5.14 -7.95 -14.38
N GLU A 242 6.00 -8.81 -14.95
CA GLU A 242 6.58 -9.97 -14.26
C GLU A 242 7.42 -9.63 -13.02
N GLU A 243 7.96 -8.40 -12.96
CA GLU A 243 8.79 -7.93 -11.83
C GLU A 243 7.94 -7.42 -10.66
N GLY A 244 6.61 -7.38 -10.79
CA GLY A 244 5.70 -6.94 -9.73
C GLY A 244 5.38 -5.46 -9.77
N ALA A 245 5.30 -4.86 -10.95
CA ALA A 245 4.91 -3.46 -11.13
C ALA A 245 3.54 -3.12 -10.50
N SER A 246 2.59 -4.05 -10.55
CA SER A 246 1.22 -3.92 -10.00
C SER A 246 1.13 -4.08 -8.48
N LEU A 247 2.22 -4.51 -7.81
CA LEU A 247 2.22 -4.72 -6.37
C LEU A 247 2.26 -3.40 -5.60
N PRO A 248 1.60 -3.34 -4.43
CA PRO A 248 1.61 -2.14 -3.60
C PRO A 248 3.03 -1.82 -3.13
N VAL A 249 3.38 -0.54 -3.20
CA VAL A 249 4.66 -0.01 -2.73
C VAL A 249 4.44 0.62 -1.36
N MET A 250 5.33 0.33 -0.40
CA MET A 250 5.24 0.93 0.93
C MET A 250 5.36 2.47 0.85
N ASP A 251 4.65 3.17 1.74
CA ASP A 251 4.61 4.64 1.87
C ASP A 251 4.05 5.42 0.66
N LEU A 252 3.53 4.71 -0.34
CA LEU A 252 2.94 5.28 -1.55
C LEU A 252 1.48 4.89 -1.67
N THR A 253 0.64 5.86 -2.05
CA THR A 253 -0.79 5.64 -2.31
C THR A 253 -1.05 5.91 -3.79
N GLU A 254 -1.61 4.94 -4.51
CA GLU A 254 -1.98 5.16 -5.92
C GLU A 254 -3.15 6.15 -6.02
N LEU A 255 -3.03 7.16 -6.89
CA LEU A 255 -4.07 8.17 -7.09
C LEU A 255 -5.26 7.57 -7.85
N PRO A 256 -6.45 7.47 -7.21
CA PRO A 256 -7.62 6.92 -7.87
C PRO A 256 -8.13 7.84 -8.97
N LYS A 257 -8.82 7.27 -9.96
CA LYS A 257 -9.61 8.03 -10.94
C LYS A 257 -11.00 8.29 -10.37
N CYS A 258 -11.53 9.49 -10.54
CA CYS A 258 -12.90 9.81 -10.17
C CYS A 258 -13.84 9.03 -11.07
N THR A 259 -14.82 8.30 -10.53
CA THR A 259 -15.74 7.52 -11.37
C THR A 259 -16.76 8.39 -12.11
N VAL A 260 -16.86 9.68 -11.76
CA VAL A 260 -17.79 10.63 -12.38
C VAL A 260 -17.17 11.28 -13.62
N CYS A 261 -15.99 11.90 -13.49
CA CYS A 261 -15.31 12.55 -14.62
C CYS A 261 -14.19 11.70 -15.25
N LEU A 262 -13.81 10.56 -14.65
CA LEU A 262 -12.69 9.70 -15.07
C LEU A 262 -11.30 10.34 -14.99
N GLU A 263 -11.21 11.57 -14.46
CA GLU A 263 -9.95 12.27 -14.21
C GLU A 263 -9.29 11.79 -12.91
N ARG A 264 -7.97 12.02 -12.78
CA ARG A 264 -7.22 11.62 -11.58
C ARG A 264 -7.58 12.53 -10.39
N MET A 265 -7.74 11.92 -9.22
CA MET A 265 -8.09 12.64 -7.99
C MET A 265 -6.84 12.92 -7.17
N ASP A 266 -6.38 14.17 -7.15
CA ASP A 266 -5.41 14.63 -6.17
C ASP A 266 -6.09 15.53 -5.13
N GLU A 267 -6.08 15.05 -3.88
CA GLU A 267 -6.53 15.75 -2.68
C GLU A 267 -5.87 17.12 -2.51
N SER A 268 -4.65 17.32 -3.02
CA SER A 268 -3.92 18.58 -2.87
C SER A 268 -4.38 19.70 -3.81
N VAL A 269 -5.10 19.35 -4.89
CA VAL A 269 -5.49 20.29 -5.95
C VAL A 269 -7.00 20.40 -6.09
N ASN A 270 -7.70 19.26 -6.17
CA ASN A 270 -9.14 19.19 -6.36
C ASN A 270 -9.72 18.52 -5.13
N GLY A 271 -10.16 19.31 -4.14
CA GLY A 271 -10.69 18.81 -2.86
C GLY A 271 -11.45 17.50 -3.02
N VAL A 272 -10.86 16.42 -2.51
CA VAL A 272 -11.42 15.07 -2.65
C VAL A 272 -12.37 14.85 -1.48
N LEU A 273 -13.60 14.48 -1.80
CA LEU A 273 -14.59 14.11 -0.80
C LEU A 273 -14.72 12.59 -0.78
N THR A 274 -14.41 12.01 0.37
CA THR A 274 -14.63 10.58 0.62
C THR A 274 -15.95 10.42 1.36
N THR A 275 -16.81 9.61 0.77
CA THR A 275 -18.18 9.35 1.23
C THR A 275 -18.19 8.29 2.34
N LEU A 276 -19.28 8.16 3.11
CA LEU A 276 -19.37 7.19 4.23
C LEU A 276 -19.18 5.73 3.80
N CYS A 277 -19.52 5.40 2.55
CA CYS A 277 -19.27 4.10 1.95
C CYS A 277 -17.84 3.94 1.40
N ASN A 278 -16.93 4.85 1.77
CA ASN A 278 -15.51 4.87 1.41
C ASN A 278 -15.23 4.97 -0.10
N HIS A 279 -16.13 5.58 -0.86
CA HIS A 279 -15.87 5.97 -2.25
C HIS A 279 -15.46 7.45 -2.30
N SER A 280 -14.42 7.77 -3.06
CA SER A 280 -13.87 9.12 -3.18
C SER A 280 -14.21 9.75 -4.53
N PHE A 281 -14.54 11.04 -4.51
CA PHE A 281 -14.88 11.83 -5.70
C PHE A 281 -14.24 13.22 -5.60
N HIS A 282 -14.08 13.93 -6.72
CA HIS A 282 -13.86 15.39 -6.63
C HIS A 282 -15.12 16.04 -6.05
N SER A 283 -14.95 17.02 -5.17
CA SER A 283 -16.05 17.80 -4.59
C SER A 283 -16.99 18.36 -5.67
N GLN A 284 -16.43 18.90 -6.76
CA GLN A 284 -17.21 19.44 -7.88
C GLN A 284 -18.01 18.37 -8.65
N CYS A 285 -17.49 17.16 -8.75
CA CYS A 285 -18.16 16.04 -9.41
C CYS A 285 -19.34 15.55 -8.57
N LEU A 286 -19.16 15.45 -7.25
CA LEU A 286 -20.25 15.09 -6.35
C LEU A 286 -21.29 16.21 -6.23
N GLN A 287 -20.88 17.47 -6.29
CA GLN A 287 -21.82 18.61 -6.27
C GLN A 287 -22.75 18.63 -7.50
N ARG A 288 -22.26 18.19 -8.66
CA ARG A 288 -23.07 18.07 -9.88
C ARG A 288 -23.95 16.82 -9.90
N TRP A 289 -23.76 15.93 -8.94
CA TRP A 289 -24.59 14.74 -8.79
C TRP A 289 -25.88 15.13 -8.06
N GLU A 290 -27.02 15.00 -8.74
CA GLU A 290 -28.31 15.51 -8.26
C GLU A 290 -28.87 14.69 -7.08
N ASP A 291 -28.51 13.42 -6.99
CA ASP A 291 -29.00 12.51 -5.94
C ASP A 291 -28.10 12.52 -4.71
N ALA A 292 -28.67 12.41 -3.50
CA ALA A 292 -27.88 12.26 -2.27
C ALA A 292 -27.26 10.86 -2.08
N THR A 293 -27.24 10.05 -3.14
CA THR A 293 -26.70 8.69 -3.15
C THR A 293 -25.28 8.68 -3.70
N CYS A 294 -24.45 7.75 -3.21
CA CYS A 294 -23.13 7.52 -3.76
C CYS A 294 -23.21 7.08 -5.24
N PRO A 295 -22.49 7.74 -6.18
CA PRO A 295 -22.49 7.33 -7.60
C PRO A 295 -22.03 5.89 -7.86
N VAL A 296 -21.22 5.32 -6.96
CA VAL A 296 -20.66 3.97 -7.12
C VAL A 296 -21.59 2.89 -6.56
N CYS A 297 -22.00 3.02 -5.29
CA CYS A 297 -22.76 1.97 -4.60
C CYS A 297 -24.22 2.33 -4.31
N ARG A 298 -24.66 3.55 -4.69
CA ARG A 298 -25.99 4.10 -4.43
C ARG A 298 -26.39 4.17 -2.95
N TYR A 299 -25.42 4.01 -2.04
CA TYR A 299 -25.65 4.22 -0.62
C TYR A 299 -26.09 5.65 -0.37
N CYS A 300 -27.25 5.83 0.24
CA CYS A 300 -27.79 7.15 0.57
C CYS A 300 -26.95 7.76 1.70
N GLN A 301 -26.29 8.88 1.42
CA GLN A 301 -25.40 9.53 2.38
C GLN A 301 -26.15 10.46 3.33
N THR A 302 -27.34 10.90 2.91
CA THR A 302 -28.26 11.66 3.74
C THR A 302 -29.39 10.75 4.21
N PRO A 303 -29.60 10.57 5.52
CA PRO A 303 -30.81 9.92 6.01
C PRO A 303 -32.02 10.69 5.48
N GLU A 304 -32.88 10.04 4.69
CA GLU A 304 -34.19 10.64 4.36
C GLU A 304 -34.94 10.89 5.68
N PRO A 305 -35.66 12.01 5.83
CA PRO A 305 -36.51 12.22 6.98
C PRO A 305 -37.56 11.10 6.99
N VAL A 306 -37.35 10.12 7.86
CA VAL A 306 -38.32 9.05 8.07
C VAL A 306 -39.53 9.68 8.76
N GLU A 307 -40.60 9.87 8.00
CA GLU A 307 -41.87 10.48 8.43
C GLU A 307 -42.49 9.80 9.66
N GLU A 308 -42.01 8.63 10.08
CA GLU A 308 -42.52 7.89 11.22
C GLU A 308 -41.42 7.45 12.21
N ASN A 309 -40.66 8.42 12.73
CA ASN A 309 -39.89 8.15 13.95
C ASN A 309 -40.85 7.77 15.08
N LYS A 310 -40.65 6.59 15.66
CA LYS A 310 -41.46 6.05 16.76
C LYS A 310 -40.57 5.40 17.82
N CYS A 311 -41.01 5.45 19.07
CA CYS A 311 -40.33 4.76 20.15
C CYS A 311 -40.31 3.25 19.88
N PHE A 312 -39.13 2.62 20.01
CA PHE A 312 -38.96 1.19 19.70
C PHE A 312 -39.74 0.26 20.63
N GLU A 313 -40.09 0.72 21.83
CA GLU A 313 -40.83 -0.09 22.81
C GLU A 313 -42.36 0.12 22.73
N CYS A 314 -42.84 1.37 22.66
CA CYS A 314 -44.27 1.67 22.73
C CYS A 314 -44.89 2.25 21.45
N GLY A 315 -44.09 2.53 20.42
CA GLY A 315 -44.60 3.06 19.15
C GLY A 315 -45.11 4.50 19.20
N VAL A 316 -45.01 5.20 20.33
CA VAL A 316 -45.34 6.63 20.43
C VAL A 316 -44.47 7.43 19.46
N GLN A 317 -45.05 8.41 18.77
CA GLN A 317 -44.35 9.25 17.79
C GLN A 317 -43.98 10.64 18.35
N GLU A 318 -44.45 10.98 19.54
CA GLU A 318 -44.20 12.28 20.18
C GLU A 318 -43.14 12.20 21.28
N ASN A 319 -42.45 13.32 21.54
CA ASN A 319 -41.44 13.45 22.59
C ASN A 319 -40.37 12.34 22.55
N LEU A 320 -39.80 12.16 21.36
CA LEU A 320 -38.78 11.14 21.09
C LEU A 320 -37.37 11.63 21.34
N TRP A 321 -36.55 10.69 21.81
CA TRP A 321 -35.15 10.90 22.14
C TRP A 321 -34.32 9.82 21.48
N ILE A 322 -33.32 10.21 20.70
CA ILE A 322 -32.37 9.30 20.07
C ILE A 322 -31.08 9.23 20.90
N CYS A 323 -30.64 8.03 21.23
CA CYS A 323 -29.37 7.79 21.89
C CYS A 323 -28.21 8.10 20.93
N LEU A 324 -27.28 8.97 21.33
CA LEU A 324 -26.15 9.36 20.48
C LEU A 324 -25.05 8.30 20.36
N ILE A 325 -25.09 7.28 21.22
CA ILE A 325 -24.07 6.23 21.26
C ILE A 325 -24.47 5.05 20.38
N CYS A 326 -25.75 4.67 20.35
CA CYS A 326 -26.21 3.47 19.64
C CYS A 326 -27.44 3.68 18.74
N GLY A 327 -27.98 4.89 18.64
CA GLY A 327 -29.12 5.20 17.76
C GLY A 327 -30.49 4.71 18.24
N HIS A 328 -30.61 4.18 19.48
CA HIS A 328 -31.91 3.74 20.02
C HIS A 328 -32.88 4.92 20.19
N ILE A 329 -34.12 4.79 19.73
CA ILE A 329 -35.18 5.81 19.86
C ILE A 329 -36.15 5.44 20.98
N GLY A 330 -36.12 6.23 22.06
CA GLY A 330 -36.98 6.08 23.23
C GLY A 330 -37.93 7.26 23.44
N CYS A 331 -39.10 7.02 24.03
CA CYS A 331 -39.99 8.11 24.45
C CYS A 331 -39.49 8.79 25.74
N GLY A 332 -39.82 10.06 25.90
CA GLY A 332 -39.34 10.90 27.00
C GLY A 332 -39.81 10.51 28.41
N ARG A 333 -39.25 11.21 29.40
CA ARG A 333 -39.46 10.99 30.85
C ARG A 333 -40.93 11.12 31.31
N TYR A 334 -41.73 11.89 30.59
CA TYR A 334 -43.15 12.13 30.90
C TYR A 334 -44.11 11.20 30.15
N VAL A 335 -43.57 10.28 29.34
CA VAL A 335 -44.33 9.23 28.64
C VAL A 335 -44.08 7.90 29.37
N SER A 336 -43.40 6.94 28.74
CA SER A 336 -43.07 5.63 29.33
C SER A 336 -41.60 5.49 29.74
N ARG A 337 -40.81 6.57 29.59
CA ARG A 337 -39.40 6.67 30.01
C ARG A 337 -38.45 5.67 29.33
N HIS A 338 -38.78 5.18 28.14
CA HIS A 338 -37.94 4.22 27.42
C HIS A 338 -36.53 4.74 27.11
N ALA A 339 -36.39 6.05 26.84
CA ALA A 339 -35.05 6.63 26.68
C ALA A 339 -34.21 6.58 27.97
N TYR A 340 -34.86 6.68 29.14
CA TYR A 340 -34.19 6.58 30.45
C TYR A 340 -33.90 5.13 30.84
N LYS A 341 -34.84 4.19 30.60
CA LYS A 341 -34.59 2.76 30.81
C LYS A 341 -33.42 2.26 29.96
N HIS A 342 -33.37 2.68 28.70
CA HIS A 342 -32.24 2.40 27.80
C HIS A 342 -30.91 2.85 28.41
N PHE A 343 -30.86 4.05 29.00
CA PHE A 343 -29.69 4.52 29.75
C PHE A 343 -29.35 3.61 30.94
N GLU A 344 -30.33 3.21 31.76
CA GLU A 344 -30.09 2.33 32.92
C GLU A 344 -29.50 0.97 32.51
N GLU A 345 -29.99 0.40 31.41
CA GLU A 345 -29.57 -0.92 30.91
C GLU A 345 -28.21 -0.89 30.19
N THR A 346 -27.95 0.15 29.40
CA THR A 346 -26.78 0.20 28.50
C THR A 346 -25.68 1.14 28.96
N GLN A 347 -25.95 1.98 29.97
CA GLN A 347 -25.08 3.06 30.41
C GLN A 347 -24.75 4.08 29.30
N HIS A 348 -25.63 4.21 28.30
CA HIS A 348 -25.53 5.24 27.29
C HIS A 348 -26.02 6.59 27.82
N THR A 349 -25.09 7.46 28.20
CA THR A 349 -25.37 8.67 28.97
C THR A 349 -26.01 9.82 28.18
N TYR A 350 -25.89 9.84 26.85
CA TYR A 350 -26.33 10.97 26.03
C TYR A 350 -27.47 10.62 25.09
N ALA A 351 -28.53 11.43 25.13
CA ALA A 351 -29.65 11.34 24.19
C ALA A 351 -30.08 12.74 23.69
N MET A 352 -30.47 12.82 22.43
CA MET A 352 -30.93 14.05 21.77
C MET A 352 -32.43 14.00 21.50
N GLN A 353 -33.14 15.07 21.83
CA GLN A 353 -34.57 15.20 21.52
C GLN A 353 -34.75 15.48 20.02
N LEU A 354 -35.60 14.70 19.34
CA LEU A 354 -35.79 14.81 17.89
C LEU A 354 -36.50 16.09 17.43
N THR A 355 -37.28 16.75 18.29
CA THR A 355 -38.08 17.93 17.92
C THR A 355 -37.33 19.25 17.95
N ASN A 356 -36.35 19.39 18.84
CA ASN A 356 -35.64 20.66 19.07
C ASN A 356 -34.12 20.48 19.21
N HIS A 357 -33.62 19.27 18.92
CA HIS A 357 -32.21 18.89 18.94
C HIS A 357 -31.47 19.18 20.25
N ARG A 358 -32.19 19.28 21.38
CA ARG A 358 -31.56 19.44 22.69
C ARG A 358 -30.98 18.12 23.17
N VAL A 359 -29.74 18.16 23.63
CA VAL A 359 -29.06 16.99 24.19
C VAL A 359 -29.25 16.96 25.71
N TRP A 360 -29.60 15.79 26.22
CA TRP A 360 -29.73 15.50 27.64
C TRP A 360 -28.60 14.57 28.09
N ASP A 361 -27.96 14.92 29.19
CA ASP A 361 -27.02 14.06 29.91
C ASP A 361 -27.75 13.34 31.05
N TYR A 362 -27.87 12.02 30.96
CA TYR A 362 -28.50 11.20 32.00
C TYR A 362 -27.61 11.01 33.24
N ALA A 363 -26.28 11.06 33.11
CA ALA A 363 -25.37 10.97 34.25
C ALA A 363 -25.28 12.29 35.00
N GLY A 364 -25.25 13.42 34.27
CA GLY A 364 -25.23 14.77 34.84
C GLY A 364 -26.61 15.33 35.25
N ASP A 365 -27.69 14.68 34.81
CA ASP A 365 -29.10 15.11 34.97
C ASP A 365 -29.35 16.56 34.56
N ASN A 366 -28.73 16.99 33.46
CA ASN A 366 -28.84 18.34 32.93
C ASN A 366 -28.89 18.35 31.40
N TYR A 367 -29.46 19.43 30.84
CA TYR A 367 -29.33 19.70 29.41
C TYR A 367 -27.90 20.13 29.07
N VAL A 368 -27.39 19.63 27.97
CA VAL A 368 -26.11 20.06 27.37
C VAL A 368 -26.43 21.17 26.37
N HIS A 369 -26.21 22.43 26.78
CA HIS A 369 -26.35 23.58 25.89
C HIS A 369 -25.00 23.87 25.20
N ARG A 370 -24.89 23.46 23.92
CA ARG A 370 -23.86 23.83 22.93
C ARG A 370 -22.39 23.63 23.36
N LEU A 371 -21.78 22.54 22.89
CA LEU A 371 -20.33 22.33 22.92
C LEU A 371 -19.66 23.25 21.88
N VAL A 372 -19.19 24.43 22.29
CA VAL A 372 -18.22 25.21 21.50
C VAL A 372 -16.84 24.95 22.10
N ALA A 373 -16.00 24.23 21.37
CA ALA A 373 -14.59 24.11 21.71
C ALA A 373 -13.87 25.42 21.33
N SER A 374 -13.37 26.16 22.32
CA SER A 374 -12.40 27.22 22.06
C SER A 374 -11.12 26.60 21.49
N LYS A 375 -10.67 27.06 20.33
CA LYS A 375 -9.52 26.53 19.57
C LYS A 375 -8.17 26.60 20.31
N THR A 376 -8.09 27.23 21.49
CA THR A 376 -6.80 27.47 22.16
C THR A 376 -6.65 26.81 23.52
N ASP A 377 -7.71 26.34 24.19
CA ASP A 377 -7.56 25.86 25.59
C ASP A 377 -8.57 24.79 26.06
N GLY A 378 -9.44 24.27 25.20
CA GLY A 378 -10.31 23.12 25.55
C GLY A 378 -11.33 23.34 26.69
N LYS A 379 -11.41 24.54 27.27
CA LYS A 379 -12.34 24.88 28.36
C LYS A 379 -13.65 25.43 27.80
N MET A 380 -14.77 24.87 28.26
CA MET A 380 -16.13 25.21 27.82
C MET A 380 -16.60 26.53 28.44
N VAL A 381 -17.10 27.46 27.61
CA VAL A 381 -17.72 28.72 28.07
C VAL A 381 -19.01 29.00 27.28
N GLN A 382 -20.02 29.56 27.96
CA GLN A 382 -21.37 29.83 27.46
C GLN A 382 -21.43 31.07 26.55
N TYR A 383 -22.09 30.98 25.39
CA TYR A 383 -22.42 32.12 24.53
C TYR A 383 -23.92 32.13 24.21
N GLU A 384 -24.59 33.22 24.56
CA GLU A 384 -25.98 33.51 24.20
C GLU A 384 -25.99 34.43 22.98
N CYS A 385 -26.84 34.13 22.00
CA CYS A 385 -27.06 35.01 20.86
C CYS A 385 -28.56 35.10 20.58
N GLU A 386 -29.13 36.27 20.86
CA GLU A 386 -30.44 36.71 20.39
C GLU A 386 -30.31 37.17 18.92
N GLY A 387 -31.28 36.81 18.07
CA GLY A 387 -31.39 37.38 16.73
C GLY A 387 -31.94 36.41 15.67
N ASP A 388 -33.19 36.65 15.32
CA ASP A 388 -34.01 35.91 14.35
C ASP A 388 -33.71 36.40 12.93
N THR A 389 -32.88 35.67 12.17
CA THR A 389 -32.77 35.64 10.68
C THR A 389 -31.51 34.85 10.30
N CYS A 390 -31.68 33.77 9.53
CA CYS A 390 -30.69 32.79 9.02
C CYS A 390 -30.85 31.45 9.73
N GLN A 391 -31.79 30.62 9.25
CA GLN A 391 -31.99 29.25 9.75
C GLN A 391 -31.45 28.20 8.78
N ASP A 392 -31.52 28.36 7.45
CA ASP A 392 -31.14 27.27 6.52
C ASP A 392 -29.63 27.12 6.27
N GLU A 393 -28.90 28.19 5.91
CA GLU A 393 -27.43 28.10 5.68
C GLU A 393 -26.65 27.75 6.97
N LYS A 394 -27.24 28.00 8.14
CA LYS A 394 -26.66 27.62 9.44
C LYS A 394 -26.92 26.17 9.80
N ILE A 395 -28.00 25.54 9.32
CA ILE A 395 -28.27 24.13 9.58
C ILE A 395 -27.26 23.27 8.82
N ASP A 396 -26.98 23.56 7.55
CA ASP A 396 -25.96 22.83 6.78
C ASP A 396 -24.55 22.99 7.37
N ALA A 397 -24.21 24.21 7.83
CA ALA A 397 -22.95 24.46 8.54
C ALA A 397 -22.88 23.71 9.88
N LEU A 398 -23.95 23.71 10.68
CA LEU A 398 -24.05 22.96 11.94
C LEU A 398 -24.03 21.44 11.70
N GLN A 399 -24.62 20.96 10.61
CA GLN A 399 -24.65 19.56 10.22
C GLN A 399 -23.27 19.08 9.73
N LEU A 400 -22.53 19.94 9.04
CA LEU A 400 -21.14 19.71 8.66
C LEU A 400 -20.22 19.69 9.90
N GLU A 401 -20.44 20.61 10.85
CA GLU A 401 -19.72 20.63 12.14
C GLU A 401 -20.01 19.37 12.97
N TYR A 402 -21.27 18.94 13.01
CA TYR A 402 -21.66 17.69 13.68
C TYR A 402 -21.04 16.47 12.99
N SER A 403 -20.97 16.48 11.65
CA SER A 403 -20.31 15.43 10.86
C SER A 403 -18.79 15.38 11.12
N TYR A 404 -18.15 16.54 11.27
CA TYR A 404 -16.73 16.62 11.65
C TYR A 404 -16.50 16.12 13.08
N LEU A 405 -17.40 16.47 14.02
CA LEU A 405 -17.34 16.00 15.40
C LEU A 405 -17.48 14.48 15.49
N LEU A 406 -18.45 13.90 14.76
CA LEU A 406 -18.64 12.45 14.63
C LEU A 406 -17.40 11.77 14.07
N THR A 407 -16.84 12.32 12.99
CA THR A 407 -15.62 11.78 12.36
C THR A 407 -14.44 11.80 13.33
N SER A 408 -14.25 12.90 14.06
CA SER A 408 -13.21 13.03 15.09
C SER A 408 -13.42 12.05 16.26
N GLN A 409 -14.66 11.82 16.66
CA GLN A 409 -15.02 10.81 17.67
C GLN A 409 -14.70 9.39 17.18
N LEU A 410 -15.07 9.05 15.95
CA LEU A 410 -14.78 7.74 15.35
C LEU A 410 -13.28 7.50 15.19
N ASP A 411 -12.52 8.53 14.80
CA ASP A 411 -11.06 8.44 14.68
C ASP A 411 -10.38 8.27 16.06
N SER A 412 -10.89 8.96 17.08
CA SER A 412 -10.45 8.76 18.47
C SER A 412 -10.76 7.34 18.97
N GLN A 413 -11.94 6.80 18.64
CA GLN A 413 -12.30 5.42 18.97
C GLN A 413 -11.42 4.42 18.22
N ARG A 414 -11.13 4.66 16.93
CA ARG A 414 -10.21 3.85 16.13
C ARG A 414 -8.85 3.78 16.79
N ILE A 415 -8.24 4.91 17.11
CA ILE A 415 -6.93 4.98 17.78
C ILE A 415 -6.97 4.24 19.13
N TYR A 416 -8.04 4.39 19.91
CA TYR A 416 -8.17 3.66 21.18
C TYR A 416 -8.20 2.14 20.98
N TRP A 417 -8.98 1.64 20.01
CA TRP A 417 -9.08 0.20 19.75
C TRP A 417 -7.82 -0.36 19.10
N GLU A 418 -7.17 0.37 18.20
CA GLU A 418 -5.87 0.00 17.63
C GLU A 418 -4.83 -0.14 18.75
N ASN A 419 -4.74 0.83 19.66
CA ASN A 419 -3.84 0.73 20.81
C ASN A 419 -4.18 -0.45 21.74
N LYS A 420 -5.47 -0.73 21.93
CA LYS A 420 -5.92 -1.86 22.75
C LYS A 420 -5.59 -3.21 22.11
N ILE A 421 -5.71 -3.31 20.78
CA ILE A 421 -5.28 -4.49 20.01
C ILE A 421 -3.77 -4.68 20.17
N VAL A 422 -2.98 -3.62 19.99
CA VAL A 422 -1.51 -3.68 20.17
C VAL A 422 -1.14 -4.12 21.59
N HIS A 423 -1.85 -3.66 22.62
CA HIS A 423 -1.63 -4.14 24.00
C HIS A 423 -1.96 -5.63 24.15
N LEU A 424 -3.10 -6.08 23.63
CA LEU A 424 -3.48 -7.50 23.67
C LEU A 424 -2.49 -8.39 22.90
N GLU A 425 -2.02 -7.94 21.73
CA GLU A 425 -0.98 -8.64 20.96
C GLU A 425 0.32 -8.73 21.75
N LYS A 426 0.70 -7.68 22.48
CA LYS A 426 1.87 -7.68 23.35
C LYS A 426 1.69 -8.66 24.52
N ASP A 427 0.58 -8.61 25.23
CA ASP A 427 0.29 -9.48 26.36
C ASP A 427 0.27 -10.96 25.94
N THR A 428 -0.39 -11.27 24.82
CA THR A 428 -0.42 -12.63 24.25
C THR A 428 0.97 -13.09 23.79
N ALA A 429 1.79 -12.21 23.22
CA ALA A 429 3.18 -12.53 22.88
C ALA A 429 4.03 -12.84 24.12
N GLU A 430 3.84 -12.08 25.22
CA GLU A 430 4.50 -12.34 26.51
C GLU A 430 4.06 -13.69 27.11
N GLU A 431 2.77 -14.01 27.07
CA GLU A 431 2.25 -15.32 27.49
C GLU A 431 2.82 -16.47 26.66
N ILE A 432 2.85 -16.33 25.34
CA ILE A 432 3.45 -17.32 24.44
C ILE A 432 4.93 -17.53 24.78
N ASN A 433 5.67 -16.46 25.05
CA ASN A 433 7.09 -16.56 25.43
C ASN A 433 7.28 -17.26 26.78
N ASN A 434 6.43 -16.95 27.77
CA ASN A 434 6.46 -17.63 29.06
C ASN A 434 6.12 -19.13 28.93
N MET A 435 5.11 -19.46 28.12
CA MET A 435 4.76 -20.86 27.84
C MET A 435 5.87 -21.59 27.10
N LYS A 436 6.52 -20.96 26.12
CA LYS A 436 7.71 -21.52 25.43
C LYS A 436 8.85 -21.79 26.42
N ALA A 437 9.11 -20.88 27.36
CA ALA A 437 10.16 -21.07 28.38
C ALA A 437 9.86 -22.27 29.29
N LYS A 438 8.61 -22.38 29.78
CA LYS A 438 8.17 -23.54 30.59
C LYS A 438 8.23 -24.85 29.81
N PHE A 439 7.88 -24.82 28.53
CA PHE A 439 7.96 -25.99 27.65
C PHE A 439 9.40 -26.46 27.48
N LYS A 440 10.34 -25.52 27.27
CA LYS A 440 11.77 -25.81 27.20
C LYS A 440 12.31 -26.42 28.49
N GLU A 441 11.97 -25.84 29.65
CA GLU A 441 12.37 -26.40 30.95
C GLU A 441 11.82 -27.83 31.16
N THR A 442 10.61 -28.09 30.67
CA THR A 442 10.00 -29.42 30.75
C THR A 442 10.72 -30.42 29.83
N ILE A 443 11.09 -30.01 28.62
CA ILE A 443 11.92 -30.83 27.70
C ILE A 443 13.26 -31.16 28.36
N ASP A 444 13.97 -30.17 28.91
CA ASP A 444 15.27 -30.39 29.57
C ASP A 444 15.16 -31.39 30.74
N LYS A 445 14.04 -31.33 31.49
CA LYS A 445 13.74 -32.30 32.56
C LYS A 445 13.48 -33.70 32.01
N CYS A 446 12.69 -33.83 30.94
CA CYS A 446 12.46 -35.11 30.26
C CYS A 446 13.78 -35.73 29.79
N ASP A 447 14.66 -34.95 29.13
CA ASP A 447 15.97 -35.41 28.68
C ASP A 447 16.87 -35.84 29.85
N SER A 448 16.77 -35.15 31.00
CA SER A 448 17.49 -35.55 32.21
C SER A 448 16.99 -36.88 32.78
N LEU A 449 15.67 -37.10 32.76
CA LEU A 449 15.03 -38.30 33.27
C LEU A 449 15.31 -39.48 32.33
N GLU A 450 15.29 -39.28 31.02
CA GLU A 450 15.68 -40.31 30.05
C GLU A 450 17.14 -40.72 30.22
N ARG A 451 18.06 -39.77 30.46
CA ARG A 451 19.46 -40.10 30.77
C ARG A 451 19.58 -40.96 32.03
N LYS A 452 18.91 -40.58 33.11
CA LYS A 452 18.89 -41.37 34.36
C LYS A 452 18.26 -42.75 34.17
N LEU A 453 17.18 -42.84 33.40
CA LEU A 453 16.54 -44.11 33.08
C LEU A 453 17.51 -45.03 32.32
N ASN A 454 18.22 -44.49 31.33
CA ASN A 454 19.23 -45.22 30.57
C ASN A 454 20.41 -45.69 31.44
N GLU A 455 20.86 -44.87 32.40
CA GLU A 455 21.87 -45.28 33.37
C GLU A 455 21.37 -46.42 34.28
N LEU A 456 20.17 -46.29 34.85
CA LEU A 456 19.57 -47.34 35.67
C LEU A 456 19.35 -48.65 34.90
N ILE A 457 18.97 -48.57 33.62
CA ILE A 457 18.86 -49.75 32.75
C ILE A 457 20.23 -50.42 32.58
N LYS A 458 21.30 -49.65 32.35
CA LYS A 458 22.67 -50.19 32.25
C LYS A 458 23.13 -50.83 33.56
N GLU A 459 22.85 -50.19 34.70
CA GLU A 459 23.16 -50.74 36.02
C GLU A 459 22.38 -52.02 36.30
N LYS A 460 21.08 -52.04 36.02
CA LYS A 460 20.24 -53.23 36.13
C LYS A 460 20.81 -54.38 35.31
N GLN A 461 21.16 -54.13 34.04
CA GLN A 461 21.77 -55.15 33.17
C GLN A 461 23.12 -55.65 33.71
N SER A 462 23.92 -54.77 34.30
CA SER A 462 25.19 -55.14 34.94
C SER A 462 24.97 -56.04 36.16
N ILE A 463 24.00 -55.72 37.02
CA ILE A 463 23.64 -56.51 38.19
C ILE A 463 23.03 -57.85 37.79
N GLU A 464 22.12 -57.88 36.80
CA GLU A 464 21.55 -59.13 36.25
C GLU A 464 22.66 -60.05 35.73
N LYS A 465 23.65 -59.51 35.01
CA LYS A 465 24.82 -60.30 34.57
C LYS A 465 25.60 -60.87 35.76
N LYS A 466 25.89 -60.07 36.79
CA LYS A 466 26.57 -60.54 38.01
C LYS A 466 25.76 -61.61 38.76
N TYR A 467 24.45 -61.41 38.87
CA TYR A 467 23.53 -62.37 39.49
C TYR A 467 23.53 -63.71 38.73
N ASN A 468 23.39 -63.67 37.40
CA ASN A 468 23.43 -64.86 36.56
C ASN A 468 24.77 -65.61 36.60
N LEU A 469 25.88 -64.92 36.90
CA LEU A 469 27.19 -65.55 37.13
C LEU A 469 27.31 -66.23 38.51
N LEU A 470 26.68 -65.67 39.55
CA LEU A 470 26.72 -66.20 40.90
C LEU A 470 25.70 -67.33 41.13
N TYR A 471 24.58 -67.31 40.42
CA TYR A 471 23.50 -68.28 40.52
C TYR A 471 23.95 -69.76 40.29
N PRO A 472 24.72 -70.09 39.22
CA PRO A 472 25.18 -71.46 39.03
C PRO A 472 26.13 -71.93 40.14
N SER A 473 26.87 -71.02 40.78
CA SER A 473 27.74 -71.37 41.92
C SER A 473 26.94 -71.77 43.16
N ALA A 474 25.82 -71.07 43.43
CA ALA A 474 24.95 -71.39 44.55
C ALA A 474 24.18 -72.71 44.33
N GLU A 475 23.68 -72.97 43.11
CA GLU A 475 23.10 -74.27 42.78
C GLU A 475 24.12 -75.40 42.87
N PHE A 476 25.35 -75.21 42.37
CA PHE A 476 26.41 -76.20 42.52
C PHE A 476 26.71 -76.51 44.00
N HIS A 477 26.77 -75.48 44.85
CA HIS A 477 26.99 -75.65 46.28
C HIS A 477 25.83 -76.39 46.97
N ILE A 478 24.58 -76.11 46.59
CA ILE A 478 23.40 -76.82 47.11
C ILE A 478 23.39 -78.28 46.66
N ILE A 479 23.75 -78.56 45.40
CA ILE A 479 23.87 -79.93 44.88
C ILE A 479 24.97 -80.70 45.61
N ILE A 480 26.14 -80.09 45.82
CA ILE A 480 27.25 -80.68 46.59
C ILE A 480 26.83 -80.94 48.04
N MET A 481 26.16 -79.99 48.69
CA MET A 481 25.66 -80.15 50.06
C MET A 481 24.61 -81.27 50.18
N LYS A 482 23.70 -81.42 49.20
CA LYS A 482 22.77 -82.55 49.14
C LYS A 482 23.50 -83.89 48.96
N HIS A 483 24.51 -83.95 48.09
CA HIS A 483 25.31 -85.16 47.88
C HIS A 483 26.13 -85.54 49.13
N LEU A 484 26.74 -84.57 49.81
CA LEU A 484 27.46 -84.79 51.08
C LEU A 484 26.52 -85.24 52.20
N GLY A 485 25.31 -84.65 52.29
CA GLY A 485 24.29 -85.07 53.23
C GLY A 485 23.83 -86.52 53.00
N LEU A 486 23.59 -86.89 51.74
CA LEU A 486 23.26 -88.27 51.35
C LEU A 486 24.42 -89.25 51.66
N PHE A 487 25.67 -88.82 51.44
CA PHE A 487 26.86 -89.60 51.78
C PHE A 487 27.01 -89.84 53.29
N MET A 488 26.79 -88.80 54.10
CA MET A 488 26.80 -88.91 55.57
C MET A 488 25.70 -89.85 56.06
N ILE A 489 24.48 -89.76 55.52
CA ILE A 489 23.38 -90.68 55.86
C ILE A 489 23.71 -92.14 55.47
N SER A 490 24.39 -92.35 54.34
CA SER A 490 24.88 -93.67 53.91
C SER A 490 25.94 -94.22 54.87
N GLN A 491 26.91 -93.41 55.29
CA GLN A 491 27.92 -93.77 56.30
C GLN A 491 27.29 -94.15 57.64
N THR A 492 26.27 -93.41 58.11
CA THR A 492 25.56 -93.72 59.36
C THR A 492 24.78 -95.04 59.25
N LYS A 493 24.18 -95.33 58.10
CA LYS A 493 23.51 -96.62 57.84
C LYS A 493 24.50 -97.79 57.75
N MET A 494 25.69 -97.57 57.19
CA MET A 494 26.78 -98.55 57.24
C MET A 494 27.25 -98.78 58.68
N TYR A 495 27.50 -97.72 59.46
CA TYR A 495 27.90 -97.85 60.86
C TYR A 495 26.84 -98.58 61.72
N HIS A 496 25.55 -98.36 61.47
CA HIS A 496 24.48 -99.15 62.10
C HIS A 496 24.47 -100.60 61.63
N SER A 497 24.72 -100.89 60.36
CA SER A 497 24.83 -102.28 59.87
C SER A 497 26.05 -103.01 60.46
N TYR A 498 27.21 -102.35 60.56
CA TYR A 498 28.40 -102.91 61.22
C TYR A 498 28.21 -103.12 62.72
N ARG A 499 27.41 -102.29 63.38
CA ARG A 499 27.08 -102.46 64.81
C ARG A 499 26.10 -103.62 65.06
N ILE A 500 25.27 -103.97 64.07
CA ILE A 500 24.37 -105.14 64.12
C ILE A 500 25.16 -106.44 63.88
N ILE A 501 26.27 -106.40 63.15
CA ILE A 501 27.12 -107.58 62.88
C ILE A 501 28.04 -107.93 64.08
N ILE A 502 28.26 -107.03 65.03
CA ILE A 502 29.13 -107.26 66.20
C ILE A 502 28.33 -107.72 67.46
N VAL A 503 27.00 -107.85 67.39
CA VAL A 503 26.13 -108.28 68.51
C VAL A 503 25.34 -109.56 68.21
N ASN A 504 25.79 -110.37 67.26
CA ASN A 504 25.43 -111.78 67.10
C ASN A 504 26.71 -112.61 67.05
#